data_AF-A0A1Y3KQP5-F1
#
_entry.id   AF-A0A1Y3KQP5-F1
#
_cell.length_a   1.000
_cell.length_b   1.000
_cell.length_c   1.000
_cell.angle_alpha   90.00
_cell.angle_beta   90.00
_cell.angle_gamma   90.00
#
_symmetry.space_group_name_H-M   'P 1'
#
loop_
_entity.id
_entity.type
_entity.pdbx_description
1 polymer ?
#
loop_
_entity_poly.entity_id
_entity_poly.type
_entity_poly.pdbx_seq_one_letter_code
_entity_poly.pdbx_strand_id
1 'polypeptide(L)'
;MEWYESLFLQACGHVLTQSRVANLRRADGVLNLDIAATRDLADSYQRSVALAFSAEEVKQRLSEGADSVLLLLVHEHQFYNAMEKLKKEQDVVLSATLRTDARSSDFSNYHVDVALIRKTSAVAMGIAH
;
A
#
# COMPACT_ATOMS: atom_id res chain seq x y z
N MET A 1 -1.19 20.49 -4.43
CA MET A 1 -0.92 19.06 -4.22
C MET A 1 -1.97 18.58 -3.25
N GLU A 2 -2.77 17.62 -3.67
CA GLU A 2 -3.83 17.07 -2.84
C GLU A 2 -3.24 16.21 -1.71
N TRP A 3 -3.95 16.10 -0.58
CA TRP A 3 -3.46 15.39 0.61
C TRP A 3 -3.10 13.92 0.31
N TYR A 4 -3.85 13.29 -0.59
CA TYR A 4 -3.69 11.88 -0.95
C TYR A 4 -2.42 11.62 -1.78
N GLU A 5 -2.00 12.58 -2.62
CA GLU A 5 -0.75 12.50 -3.38
C GLU A 5 0.45 12.60 -2.43
N SER A 6 0.36 13.50 -1.45
CA SER A 6 1.40 13.67 -0.43
C SER A 6 1.57 12.41 0.42
N LEU A 7 0.47 11.85 0.92
CA LEU A 7 0.49 10.58 1.67
C LEU A 7 1.08 9.45 0.83
N PHE A 8 0.65 9.31 -0.42
CA PHE A 8 1.15 8.27 -1.31
C PHE A 8 2.67 8.37 -1.53
N LEU A 9 3.18 9.58 -1.80
CA LEU A 9 4.62 9.81 -1.99
C LEU A 9 5.41 9.56 -0.70
N GLN A 10 4.88 9.97 0.47
CA GLN A 10 5.49 9.69 1.76
C GLN A 10 5.52 8.19 2.06
N ALA A 11 4.45 7.45 1.75
CA ALA A 11 4.40 6.00 1.89
C ALA A 11 5.45 5.31 1.01
N CYS A 12 5.58 5.73 -0.25
CA CYS A 12 6.63 5.24 -1.14
C CYS A 12 8.05 5.50 -0.58
N GLY A 13 8.31 6.72 -0.11
CA GLY A 13 9.58 7.08 0.51
C GLY A 13 9.87 6.29 1.79
N HIS A 14 8.85 6.06 2.62
CA HIS A 14 8.93 5.25 3.83
C HIS A 14 9.29 3.80 3.51
N VAL A 15 8.61 3.17 2.54
CA VAL A 15 8.91 1.80 2.09
C VAL A 15 10.36 1.66 1.65
N LEU A 16 10.86 2.57 0.81
CA LEU A 16 12.25 2.54 0.36
C LEU A 16 13.22 2.68 1.54
N THR A 17 12.95 3.60 2.45
CA THR A 17 13.77 3.84 3.65
C THR A 17 13.81 2.61 4.56
N GLN A 18 12.65 2.02 4.88
CA GLN A 18 12.58 0.82 5.72
C GLN A 18 13.27 -0.36 5.06
N SER A 19 13.11 -0.55 3.75
CA SER A 19 13.78 -1.64 3.04
C SER A 19 15.30 -1.51 3.07
N ARG A 20 15.82 -0.29 2.92
CA ARG A 20 17.26 -0.02 3.03
C ARG A 20 17.77 -0.30 4.43
N VAL A 21 17.03 0.10 5.46
CA VAL A 21 17.37 -0.19 6.86
C VAL A 21 17.38 -1.70 7.12
N ALA A 22 16.39 -2.44 6.64
CA ALA A 22 16.33 -3.89 6.77
C ALA A 22 17.53 -4.58 6.11
N ASN A 23 17.89 -4.16 4.90
CA ASN A 23 19.06 -4.66 4.17
C ASN A 23 20.37 -4.37 4.92
N LEU A 24 20.56 -3.15 5.42
CA LEU A 24 21.76 -2.76 6.17
C LEU A 24 21.93 -3.56 7.46
N ARG A 25 20.82 -3.91 8.12
CA ARG A 25 20.82 -4.71 9.34
C ARG A 25 21.01 -6.20 9.09
N ARG A 26 21.04 -6.65 7.83
CA ARG A 26 20.97 -8.07 7.46
C ARG A 26 19.86 -8.78 8.23
N ALA A 27 18.70 -8.11 8.33
CA ALA A 27 17.57 -8.73 8.97
C ALA A 27 17.17 -9.95 8.13
N ASP A 28 17.51 -11.14 8.60
CA ASP A 28 17.10 -12.39 7.96
C ASP A 28 15.58 -12.53 8.13
N GLY A 29 14.85 -12.62 7.01
CA GLY A 29 13.41 -12.83 6.99
C GLY A 29 12.63 -11.86 6.09
N VAL A 30 11.31 -12.00 6.14
CA VAL A 30 10.37 -11.22 5.33
C VAL A 30 10.44 -9.73 5.69
N LEU A 31 10.51 -8.86 4.68
CA LEU A 31 10.42 -7.41 4.88
C LEU A 31 9.09 -7.06 5.57
N ASN A 32 9.14 -6.82 6.88
CA ASN A 32 7.96 -6.46 7.66
C ASN A 32 7.73 -4.95 7.62
N LEU A 33 6.62 -4.53 7.01
CA LEU A 33 6.17 -3.13 6.98
C LEU A 33 5.07 -2.84 7.99
N ASP A 34 4.52 -3.84 8.68
CA ASP A 34 3.57 -3.65 9.78
C ASP A 34 4.32 -3.31 11.08
N ILE A 35 4.80 -2.07 11.11
CA ILE A 35 5.56 -1.49 12.22
C ILE A 35 4.89 -0.18 12.65
N ALA A 36 5.17 0.25 13.90
CA ALA A 36 4.60 1.46 14.48
C ALA A 36 4.75 2.69 13.55
N ALA A 37 5.94 2.90 12.99
CA ALA A 37 6.20 4.02 12.09
C ALA A 37 5.29 4.05 10.83
N THR A 38 4.90 2.88 10.31
CA THR A 38 3.98 2.81 9.16
C THR A 38 2.55 3.16 9.57
N ARG A 39 2.14 2.74 10.78
CA ARG A 39 0.83 3.09 11.34
C ARG A 39 0.75 4.58 11.66
N ASP A 40 1.80 5.13 12.29
CA ASP A 40 1.91 6.56 12.58
C ASP A 40 1.83 7.42 11.31
N LEU A 41 2.41 6.95 10.19
CA LEU A 41 2.29 7.63 8.90
C LEU A 41 0.83 7.73 8.45
N ALA A 42 0.08 6.63 8.48
CA ALA A 42 -1.34 6.63 8.09
C ALA A 42 -2.18 7.49 9.05
N ASP A 43 -1.95 7.35 10.36
CA ASP A 43 -2.68 8.07 11.41
C ASP A 43 -2.41 9.58 11.40
N SER A 44 -1.22 10.01 10.95
CA SER A 44 -0.88 11.43 10.82
C SER A 44 -1.79 12.19 9.86
N TYR A 45 -2.41 11.49 8.91
CA TYR A 45 -3.43 12.04 8.03
C TYR A 45 -4.81 11.82 8.68
N GLN A 46 -5.32 12.87 9.34
CA GLN A 46 -6.59 12.94 10.09
C GLN A 46 -7.88 12.70 9.25
N ARG A 47 -7.84 11.86 8.20
CA ARG A 47 -8.83 11.74 7.12
C ARG A 47 -9.39 10.32 6.98
N SER A 48 -9.59 9.60 8.08
CA SER A 48 -10.14 8.23 8.09
C SER A 48 -9.38 7.27 7.14
N VAL A 49 -8.07 7.44 7.06
CA VAL A 49 -7.20 6.57 6.26
C VAL A 49 -6.86 5.35 7.10
N ALA A 50 -7.27 4.18 6.66
CA ALA A 50 -6.85 2.93 7.27
C ALA A 50 -5.62 2.35 6.56
N LEU A 51 -4.82 1.57 7.28
CA LEU A 51 -3.70 0.82 6.72
C LEU A 51 -4.11 -0.64 6.51
N ALA A 52 -3.64 -1.22 5.41
CA ALA A 52 -3.83 -2.63 5.07
C ALA A 52 -2.55 -3.23 4.48
N PHE A 53 -2.33 -4.51 4.75
CA PHE A 53 -1.19 -5.29 4.24
C PHE A 53 -1.61 -6.45 3.34
N SER A 54 -2.91 -6.61 3.12
CA SER A 54 -3.49 -7.60 2.22
C SER A 54 -4.74 -7.08 1.52
N ALA A 55 -5.11 -7.71 0.40
CA ALA A 55 -6.34 -7.36 -0.30
C ALA A 55 -7.61 -7.66 0.51
N GLU A 56 -7.56 -8.62 1.44
CA GLU A 56 -8.67 -8.94 2.33
C GLU A 56 -8.86 -7.85 3.38
N GLU A 57 -7.75 -7.37 3.96
CA GLU A 57 -7.76 -6.24 4.90
C GLU A 57 -8.31 -4.97 4.24
N VAL A 58 -8.01 -4.70 2.97
CA VAL A 58 -8.59 -3.56 2.25
C VAL A 58 -10.12 -3.61 2.30
N LYS A 59 -10.72 -4.76 1.98
CA LYS A 59 -12.17 -4.93 1.99
C LYS A 59 -12.73 -4.77 3.40
N GLN A 60 -12.05 -5.35 4.40
CA GLN A 60 -12.44 -5.22 5.79
C GLN A 60 -12.44 -3.76 6.24
N ARG A 61 -11.34 -3.01 6.03
CA ARG A 61 -11.21 -1.60 6.45
C ARG A 61 -12.25 -0.70 5.80
N LEU A 62 -12.51 -0.89 4.51
CA LEU A 62 -13.55 -0.14 3.81
C LEU A 62 -14.95 -0.44 4.36
N SER A 63 -15.22 -1.70 4.74
CA SER A 63 -16.48 -2.11 5.37
C SER A 63 -16.63 -1.59 6.81
N GLU A 64 -15.53 -1.43 7.54
CA GLU A 64 -15.48 -0.84 8.89
C GLU A 64 -15.69 0.68 8.87
N GLY A 65 -15.74 1.30 7.69
CA GLY A 65 -16.05 2.71 7.52
C GLY A 65 -14.88 3.61 7.14
N ALA A 66 -13.71 3.05 6.82
CA ALA A 66 -12.60 3.85 6.29
C ALA A 66 -13.00 4.49 4.95
N ASP A 67 -12.71 5.79 4.82
CA ASP A 67 -12.96 6.53 3.57
C ASP A 67 -11.89 6.22 2.51
N SER A 68 -10.69 5.87 2.98
CA SER A 68 -9.56 5.47 2.14
C SER A 68 -8.70 4.45 2.86
N VAL A 69 -8.03 3.59 2.08
CA VAL A 69 -7.10 2.59 2.57
C VAL A 69 -5.76 2.75 1.87
N LEU A 70 -4.70 2.90 2.65
CA LEU A 70 -3.33 2.75 2.19
C LEU A 70 -2.95 1.26 2.26
N LEU A 71 -2.73 0.65 1.10
CA LEU A 71 -2.29 -0.73 0.97
C LEU A 71 -0.78 -0.77 0.76
N LEU A 72 -0.09 -1.59 1.55
CA LEU A 72 1.32 -1.95 1.38
C LEU A 72 1.47 -3.46 1.27
N LEU A 73 1.76 -3.94 0.07
CA LEU A 73 1.73 -5.36 -0.25
C LEU A 73 3.12 -5.84 -0.63
N VAL A 74 3.75 -6.59 0.27
CA VAL A 74 5.10 -7.13 0.08
C VAL A 74 5.03 -8.46 -0.67
N HIS A 75 5.85 -8.63 -1.70
CA HIS A 75 5.94 -9.87 -2.44
C HIS A 75 7.36 -10.13 -2.97
N GLU A 76 7.67 -11.41 -3.21
CA GLU A 76 9.01 -11.85 -3.61
C GLU A 76 9.26 -11.77 -5.11
N HIS A 77 8.18 -11.70 -5.90
CA HIS A 77 8.23 -11.83 -7.35
C HIS A 77 7.48 -10.69 -8.03
N GLN A 78 8.10 -10.12 -9.07
CA GLN A 78 7.54 -9.04 -9.88
C GLN A 78 6.18 -9.34 -10.54
N PHE A 79 5.77 -10.62 -10.62
CA PHE A 79 4.51 -11.07 -11.24
C PHE A 79 3.40 -11.29 -10.21
N TYR A 80 3.18 -10.30 -9.35
CA TYR A 80 2.14 -10.38 -8.33
C TYR A 80 0.84 -9.70 -8.82
N ASN A 81 -0.12 -10.51 -9.28
CA ASN A 81 -1.34 -10.01 -9.94
C ASN A 81 -2.39 -9.41 -8.99
N ALA A 82 -2.13 -9.36 -7.67
CA ALA A 82 -3.13 -8.88 -6.71
C ALA A 82 -3.52 -7.41 -6.95
N MET A 83 -2.56 -6.58 -7.38
CA MET A 83 -2.84 -5.18 -7.69
C MET A 83 -3.72 -5.03 -8.93
N GLU A 84 -3.53 -5.85 -9.96
CA GLU A 84 -4.41 -5.86 -11.15
C GLU A 84 -5.84 -6.29 -10.79
N LYS A 85 -5.99 -7.27 -9.90
CA LYS A 85 -7.29 -7.70 -9.40
C LYS A 85 -7.96 -6.59 -8.59
N LEU A 86 -7.24 -5.94 -7.68
CA LEU A 86 -7.75 -4.83 -6.89
C LEU A 86 -8.23 -3.65 -7.74
N LYS A 87 -7.49 -3.29 -8.79
CA LYS A 87 -7.89 -2.24 -9.75
C LYS A 87 -9.21 -2.53 -10.48
N LYS A 88 -9.62 -3.80 -10.59
CA LYS A 88 -10.91 -4.19 -11.19
C LYS A 88 -12.06 -4.14 -10.18
N GLU A 89 -11.77 -4.30 -8.90
CA GLU A 89 -12.78 -4.45 -7.84
C GLU A 89 -13.00 -3.17 -7.01
N GLN A 90 -12.02 -2.26 -6.99
CA GLN A 90 -11.97 -1.10 -6.09
C GLN A 90 -11.55 0.17 -6.84
N ASP A 91 -11.89 1.33 -6.28
CA ASP A 91 -11.42 2.64 -6.78
C ASP A 91 -9.98 2.90 -6.32
N VAL A 92 -9.01 2.42 -7.12
CA VAL A 92 -7.58 2.63 -6.87
C VAL A 92 -7.16 3.99 -7.43
N VAL A 93 -6.94 4.96 -6.54
CA VAL A 93 -6.64 6.36 -6.90
C VAL A 93 -5.20 6.52 -7.35
N LEU A 94 -4.25 5.91 -6.61
CA LEU A 94 -2.82 5.93 -6.90
C LEU A 94 -2.23 4.54 -6.63
N SER A 95 -1.28 4.10 -7.45
CA SER A 95 -0.57 2.84 -7.23
C SER A 95 0.83 2.87 -7.83
N ALA A 96 1.80 2.24 -7.16
CA ALA A 96 3.13 1.99 -7.70
C ALA A 96 3.68 0.66 -7.16
N THR A 97 4.52 0.00 -7.97
CA THR A 97 5.32 -1.15 -7.53
C THR A 97 6.74 -0.70 -7.32
N LEU A 98 7.24 -0.84 -6.10
CA LEU A 98 8.59 -0.42 -5.70
C LEU A 98 9.48 -1.65 -5.60
N ARG A 99 10.58 -1.64 -6.36
CA ARG A 99 11.68 -2.57 -6.10
C ARG A 99 12.41 -2.11 -4.84
N THR A 100 12.62 -3.01 -3.89
CA THR A 100 13.25 -2.68 -2.62
C THR A 100 14.73 -3.06 -2.58
N ASP A 101 15.45 -2.56 -1.58
CA ASP A 101 16.84 -2.98 -1.30
C ASP A 101 16.92 -4.25 -0.45
N ALA A 102 15.82 -4.65 0.19
CA ALA A 102 15.76 -5.84 1.04
C ALA A 102 15.76 -7.11 0.18
N ARG A 103 16.62 -8.06 0.51
CA ARG A 103 16.73 -9.34 -0.21
C ARG A 103 15.62 -10.29 0.21
N SER A 104 14.90 -10.83 -0.77
CA SER A 104 13.97 -11.95 -0.56
C SER A 104 14.66 -13.30 -0.70
N SER A 105 15.71 -13.36 -1.52
CA SER A 105 16.60 -14.52 -1.66
C SER A 105 18.01 -14.04 -1.98
N ASP A 106 18.95 -14.97 -2.16
CA ASP A 106 20.30 -14.65 -2.61
C ASP A 106 20.34 -13.96 -3.98
N PHE A 107 19.28 -14.10 -4.78
CA PHE A 107 19.22 -13.65 -6.18
C PHE A 107 18.12 -12.63 -6.47
N SER A 108 17.31 -12.26 -5.48
CA SER A 108 16.15 -11.38 -5.68
C SER A 108 15.90 -10.46 -4.49
N ASN A 109 15.30 -9.30 -4.79
CA ASN A 109 14.82 -8.37 -3.78
C ASN A 109 13.29 -8.48 -3.64
N TYR A 110 12.79 -8.12 -2.47
CA TYR A 110 11.36 -7.89 -2.29
C TYR A 110 10.88 -6.76 -3.20
N HIS A 111 9.62 -6.86 -3.61
CA HIS A 111 8.85 -5.79 -4.24
C HIS A 111 7.70 -5.43 -3.32
N VAL A 112 7.31 -4.15 -3.35
CA VAL A 112 6.19 -3.66 -2.54
C VAL A 112 5.27 -2.88 -3.44
N ASP A 113 4.03 -3.34 -3.55
CA ASP A 113 2.98 -2.53 -4.15
C ASP A 113 2.43 -1.58 -3.09
N VAL A 114 2.48 -0.29 -3.41
CA VAL A 114 1.86 0.78 -2.65
C VAL A 114 0.62 1.21 -3.42
N ALA A 115 -0.54 1.24 -2.78
CA ALA A 115 -1.75 1.78 -3.38
C ALA A 115 -2.58 2.58 -2.39
N LEU A 116 -3.20 3.64 -2.88
CA LEU A 116 -4.25 4.34 -2.16
C LEU A 116 -5.59 4.02 -2.81
N ILE A 117 -6.47 3.42 -2.02
CA ILE A 117 -7.76 2.89 -2.46
C ILE A 117 -8.83 3.70 -1.76
N ARG A 118 -9.79 4.24 -2.52
CA ARG A 118 -10.92 4.99 -1.95
C ARG A 118 -12.10 4.05 -1.79
N LYS A 119 -12.93 4.31 -0.78
CA LYS A 119 -14.25 3.71 -0.69
C LYS A 119 -15.04 4.07 -1.95
N THR A 120 -15.37 3.07 -2.74
CA THR A 120 -16.21 3.26 -3.92
C THR A 120 -17.56 3.81 -3.45
N SER A 121 -17.82 5.10 -3.64
CA SER A 121 -19.17 5.61 -3.43
C SER A 121 -20.04 4.97 -4.50
N ALA A 122 -21.18 4.40 -4.13
CA ALA A 122 -22.18 3.91 -5.08
C ALA A 122 -22.76 5.03 -5.99
N VAL A 123 -22.21 6.25 -5.96
CA VAL A 123 -22.47 7.32 -6.91
C VAL A 123 -21.53 7.16 -8.12
N ALA A 124 -21.58 5.99 -8.77
CA ALA A 124 -21.41 6.01 -10.21
C ALA A 124 -22.69 6.68 -10.73
N MET A 125 -22.65 8.01 -10.86
CA MET A 125 -23.65 8.78 -11.57
C MET A 125 -24.03 8.03 -12.84
N GLY A 126 -25.30 7.66 -12.94
CA GLY A 126 -25.91 7.38 -14.23
C GLY A 126 -25.71 8.62 -15.10
N ILE A 127 -24.71 8.57 -15.97
CA ILE A 127 -24.67 9.43 -17.14
C ILE A 127 -25.78 8.88 -18.04
N ALA A 128 -26.96 9.48 -17.92
CA ALA A 128 -28.00 9.34 -18.92
C ALA A 128 -27.44 9.90 -20.24
N HIS A 129 -27.50 9.08 -21.29
CA HIS A 129 -27.30 9.49 -22.68
C HIS A 129 -28.63 9.81 -23.33
#